data_AF-A0A3A2ZHH8-F1
#
_entry.id   AF-A0A3A2ZHH8-F1
#
_cell.length_a   1.000
_cell.length_b   1.000
_cell.length_c   1.000
_cell.angle_alpha   90.00
_cell.angle_beta   90.00
_cell.angle_gamma   90.00
#
_symmetry.space_group_name_H-M   'P 1'
#
loop_
_entity.id
_entity.type
_entity.pdbx_description
1 polymer ?
#
loop_
_entity_poly.entity_id
_entity_poly.type
_entity_poly.pdbx_seq_one_letter_code
_entity_poly.pdbx_strand_id
1 'polypeptide(L)'
;MGLDFIELSGGTYESLAFEHKRDSTKRRDAFFLEFADQIVPALSRTRSYVTGGFKTVAGMEDSLKTVDGVGLGRATCGNPFLPRDFAMGKVQGAVWKAARVSGQA
;
A
#
# COMPACT_ATOMS: atom_id res chain seq x y z
N MET A 1 18.55 -11.06 -20.53
CA MET A 1 17.22 -10.50 -20.28
C MET A 1 17.19 -10.02 -18.83
N GLY A 2 16.79 -8.78 -18.59
CA GLY A 2 16.71 -8.20 -17.23
C GLY A 2 15.26 -7.93 -16.86
N LEU A 3 15.00 -7.71 -15.57
CA LEU A 3 13.70 -7.31 -15.07
C LEU A 3 13.65 -5.79 -14.98
N ASP A 4 12.62 -5.16 -15.56
CA ASP A 4 12.44 -3.70 -15.50
C ASP A 4 12.05 -3.24 -14.09
N PHE A 5 11.19 -4.02 -13.41
CA PHE A 5 10.80 -3.77 -12.03
C PHE A 5 10.42 -5.05 -11.29
N ILE A 6 10.58 -5.04 -9.97
CA ILE A 6 9.96 -6.00 -9.05
C ILE A 6 8.89 -5.30 -8.21
N GLU A 7 7.82 -6.01 -7.90
CA GLU A 7 6.84 -5.58 -6.90
C GLU A 7 6.86 -6.54 -5.72
N LEU A 8 7.03 -5.98 -4.52
CA LEU A 8 6.99 -6.69 -3.26
C LEU A 8 5.58 -6.56 -2.66
N SER A 9 4.98 -7.69 -2.36
CA SER A 9 3.72 -7.76 -1.61
C SER A 9 3.86 -8.83 -0.54
N GLY A 10 2.97 -8.85 0.45
CA GLY A 10 2.93 -9.98 1.36
C GLY A 10 1.69 -10.08 2.23
N GLY A 11 1.78 -11.01 3.17
CA GLY A 11 0.66 -11.77 3.73
C GLY A 11 0.83 -13.23 3.33
N THR A 12 0.98 -14.13 4.30
CA THR A 12 1.02 -15.57 4.00
C THR A 12 -0.35 -16.01 3.51
N TYR A 13 -0.40 -16.86 2.48
CA TYR A 13 -1.66 -17.50 2.05
C TYR A 13 -2.32 -18.25 3.22
N GLU A 14 -1.54 -18.66 4.23
CA GLU A 14 -2.01 -19.32 5.45
C GLU A 14 -2.57 -18.38 6.53
N SER A 15 -2.42 -17.05 6.38
CA SER A 15 -3.08 -16.05 7.21
C SER A 15 -3.49 -14.89 6.33
N LEU A 16 -4.70 -14.97 5.77
CA LEU A 16 -5.28 -13.90 4.96
C LEU A 16 -5.09 -12.57 5.69
N ALA A 17 -4.14 -11.76 5.20
CA ALA A 17 -3.82 -10.44 5.74
C ALA A 17 -5.00 -9.44 5.64
N PHE A 18 -6.16 -9.92 5.20
CA PHE A 18 -7.44 -9.24 5.06
C PHE A 18 -8.39 -9.43 6.26
N GLU A 19 -8.12 -10.33 7.20
CA GLU A 19 -8.95 -10.45 8.41
C GLU A 19 -8.70 -9.32 9.42
N HIS A 20 -9.79 -8.67 9.83
CA HIS A 20 -9.81 -7.57 10.81
C HIS A 20 -9.49 -8.09 12.22
N LYS A 21 -8.20 -8.14 12.57
CA LYS A 21 -7.78 -8.14 13.98
C LYS A 21 -7.24 -6.76 14.35
N ARG A 22 -7.98 -6.09 15.25
CA ARG A 22 -7.63 -4.80 15.86
C ARG A 22 -6.22 -4.86 16.47
N ASP A 23 -5.52 -3.73 16.41
CA ASP A 23 -4.11 -3.46 16.78
C ASP A 23 -3.00 -3.79 15.76
N SER A 24 -3.31 -4.44 14.63
CA SER A 24 -2.30 -4.91 13.66
C SER A 24 -1.80 -3.89 12.61
N THR A 25 -2.35 -2.68 12.55
CA THR A 25 -2.07 -1.74 11.43
C THR A 25 -0.69 -1.09 11.51
N LYS A 26 -0.17 -0.75 12.70
CA LYS A 26 1.12 -0.04 12.85
C LYS A 26 2.36 -0.91 12.60
N ARG A 27 2.27 -2.23 12.83
CA ARG A 27 3.39 -3.16 12.60
C ARG A 27 3.42 -3.75 11.19
N ARG A 28 2.34 -3.59 10.41
CA ARG A 28 2.20 -4.20 9.07
C ARG A 28 2.79 -3.37 7.95
N ASP A 29 2.77 -2.05 8.05
CA ASP A 29 3.45 -1.17 7.07
C ASP A 29 4.98 -1.37 7.13
N ALA A 30 5.51 -1.65 8.34
CA ALA A 30 6.93 -1.89 8.56
C ALA A 30 7.43 -3.27 8.07
N PHE A 31 6.56 -4.29 8.01
CA PHE A 31 6.97 -5.65 7.63
C PHE A 31 7.46 -5.73 6.18
N PHE A 32 6.82 -5.01 5.26
CA PHE A 32 7.23 -5.03 3.85
C PHE A 32 8.44 -4.15 3.59
N LEU A 33 8.57 -3.04 4.32
CA LEU A 33 9.72 -2.15 4.21
C LEU A 33 10.99 -2.81 4.72
N GLU A 34 10.94 -3.58 5.82
CA GLU A 34 12.11 -4.31 6.33
C GLU A 34 12.64 -5.36 5.34
N PHE A 35 11.75 -6.00 4.58
CA PHE A 35 12.15 -6.90 3.50
C PHE A 35 12.65 -6.14 2.27
N ALA A 36 11.99 -5.04 1.91
CA ALA A 36 12.44 -4.18 0.82
C ALA A 36 13.84 -3.60 1.10
N ASP A 37 14.13 -3.17 2.32
CA ASP A 37 15.43 -2.65 2.75
C ASP A 37 16.57 -3.67 2.54
N GLN A 38 16.27 -4.97 2.56
CA GLN A 38 17.27 -6.02 2.32
C GLN A 38 17.51 -6.29 0.83
N ILE A 39 16.48 -6.14 -0.01
CA ILE A 39 16.55 -6.51 -1.44
C ILE A 39 16.92 -5.31 -2.30
N VAL A 40 16.35 -4.14 -2.04
CA VAL A 40 16.53 -2.94 -2.87
C VAL A 40 18.00 -2.58 -3.07
N PRO A 41 18.89 -2.64 -2.06
CA PRO A 41 20.31 -2.33 -2.26
C PRO A 41 21.03 -3.24 -3.27
N ALA A 42 20.52 -4.46 -3.50
CA ALA A 42 21.08 -5.40 -4.48
C ALA A 42 20.58 -5.12 -5.92
N LEU A 43 19.57 -4.27 -6.10
CA LEU A 43 19.00 -3.94 -7.40
C LEU A 43 19.72 -2.74 -8.02
N SER A 44 20.47 -2.97 -9.09
CA SER A 44 21.23 -1.92 -9.79
C SER A 44 20.52 -1.34 -11.02
N ARG A 45 19.61 -2.10 -11.64
CA ARG A 45 18.90 -1.71 -12.86
C ARG A 45 17.38 -1.91 -12.81
N THR A 46 16.89 -2.59 -11.77
CA THR A 46 15.49 -2.97 -11.62
C THR A 46 14.83 -2.04 -10.61
N ARG A 47 13.68 -1.46 -10.98
CA ARG A 47 12.89 -0.62 -10.08
C ARG A 47 12.18 -1.47 -9.03
N SER A 48 12.01 -0.93 -7.84
CA SER A 48 11.37 -1.60 -6.72
C SER A 48 10.02 -0.95 -6.40
N TYR A 49 8.99 -1.77 -6.22
CA TYR A 49 7.66 -1.33 -5.83
C TYR A 49 7.19 -2.11 -4.61
N VAL A 50 6.32 -1.51 -3.80
CA VAL A 50 5.65 -2.21 -2.69
C VAL A 50 4.14 -1.98 -2.69
N THR A 51 3.37 -3.02 -2.37
CA THR A 51 1.91 -2.92 -2.20
C THR A 51 1.51 -3.42 -0.82
N GLY A 52 1.12 -2.49 0.08
CA GLY A 52 0.84 -2.78 1.50
C GLY A 52 -0.56 -2.40 1.99
N GLY A 53 -1.49 -2.01 1.10
CA GLY A 53 -2.81 -1.53 1.50
C GLY A 53 -2.83 -0.07 1.97
N PHE A 54 -1.95 0.76 1.39
CA PHE A 54 -1.84 2.19 1.67
C PHE A 54 -3.18 2.93 1.62
N LYS A 55 -3.39 3.78 2.62
CA LYS A 55 -4.60 4.63 2.73
C LYS A 55 -4.28 6.11 2.91
N THR A 56 -3.03 6.49 3.13
CA THR A 56 -2.63 7.88 3.39
C THR A 56 -1.42 8.25 2.55
N VAL A 57 -1.31 9.53 2.18
CA VAL A 57 -0.15 10.07 1.46
C VAL A 57 1.12 9.89 2.31
N ALA A 58 1.05 10.20 3.60
CA ALA A 58 2.19 10.07 4.51
C ALA A 58 2.78 8.65 4.56
N GLY A 59 1.94 7.60 4.57
CA GLY A 59 2.42 6.21 4.56
C GLY A 59 3.08 5.82 3.24
N MET A 60 2.60 6.39 2.12
CA MET A 60 3.23 6.21 0.81
C MET A 60 4.56 6.93 0.73
N GLU A 61 4.62 8.20 1.14
CA GLU A 61 5.84 9.00 1.18
C GLU A 61 6.93 8.38 2.05
N ASP A 62 6.55 7.81 3.19
CA ASP A 62 7.51 7.10 4.05
C ASP A 62 8.08 5.85 3.35
N SER A 63 7.25 5.10 2.64
CA SER A 63 7.68 3.92 1.89
C SER A 63 8.59 4.27 0.70
N LEU A 64 8.33 5.41 0.05
CA LEU A 64 9.13 5.92 -1.07
C LEU A 64 10.56 6.34 -0.67
N LYS A 65 10.88 6.38 0.63
CA LYS A 65 12.28 6.53 1.09
C LYS A 65 13.10 5.26 0.88
N THR A 66 12.45 4.10 0.77
CA THR A 66 13.08 2.79 0.57
C THR A 66 12.90 2.28 -0.86
N VAL A 67 11.69 2.39 -1.44
CA VAL A 67 11.36 1.83 -2.76
C VAL A 67 11.11 2.91 -3.82
N ASP A 68 11.22 2.55 -5.10
CA ASP A 68 10.98 3.48 -6.23
C ASP A 68 9.49 3.80 -6.44
N GLY A 69 8.57 2.97 -5.94
CA GLY A 69 7.14 3.18 -6.12
C GLY A 69 6.24 2.41 -5.16
N VAL A 70 4.97 2.82 -5.13
CA VAL A 70 3.93 2.17 -4.31
C VAL A 70 2.74 1.75 -5.17
N GLY A 71 2.20 0.57 -4.89
CA GLY A 71 0.99 0.06 -5.53
C GLY A 71 -0.28 0.32 -4.71
N LEU A 72 -1.38 0.67 -5.40
CA LEU A 72 -2.69 0.94 -4.80
C LEU A 72 -3.74 -0.05 -5.32
N GLY A 73 -4.08 -1.04 -4.48
CA GLY A 73 -5.15 -2.01 -4.75
C GLY A 73 -6.50 -1.54 -4.21
N ARG A 74 -6.97 -2.16 -3.11
CA ARG A 74 -8.28 -1.88 -2.49
C ARG A 74 -8.61 -0.39 -2.30
N ALA A 75 -7.60 0.45 -2.08
CA ALA A 75 -7.74 1.89 -1.92
C ALA A 75 -8.51 2.55 -3.10
N THR A 76 -8.30 2.05 -4.32
CA THR A 76 -8.83 2.64 -5.56
C THR A 76 -10.22 2.13 -5.91
N CYS A 77 -10.73 1.07 -5.26
CA CYS A 77 -12.01 0.46 -5.62
C CYS A 77 -13.22 1.38 -5.47
N GLY A 78 -13.22 2.32 -4.51
CA GLY A 78 -14.32 3.29 -4.32
C GLY A 78 -14.04 4.65 -4.92
N ASN A 79 -12.78 4.93 -5.29
CA ASN A 79 -12.40 6.10 -6.05
C ASN A 79 -11.24 5.73 -6.98
N PRO A 80 -11.51 5.38 -8.26
CA PRO A 80 -10.45 5.08 -9.24
C PRO A 80 -9.52 6.27 -9.49
N PHE A 81 -9.96 7.48 -9.15
CA PHE A 81 -9.17 8.70 -9.30
C PHE A 81 -8.30 9.04 -8.08
N LEU A 82 -8.34 8.20 -7.03
CA LEU A 82 -7.57 8.41 -5.82
C LEU A 82 -6.07 8.69 -6.08
N PRO A 83 -5.37 7.98 -6.99
CA PRO A 83 -3.96 8.28 -7.26
C PRO A 83 -3.74 9.69 -7.80
N ARG A 84 -4.62 10.14 -8.71
CA ARG A 84 -4.58 11.51 -9.26
C ARG A 84 -4.87 12.53 -8.16
N ASP A 85 -5.87 12.27 -7.32
CA ASP A 85 -6.29 13.19 -6.28
C ASP A 85 -5.20 13.32 -5.18
N PHE A 86 -4.45 12.24 -4.89
CA PHE A 86 -3.22 12.31 -4.09
C PHE A 86 -2.14 13.15 -4.76
N ALA A 87 -1.82 12.88 -6.04
CA ALA A 87 -0.79 13.62 -6.77
C ALA A 87 -1.10 15.12 -6.90
N MET A 88 -2.39 15.49 -6.93
CA MET A 88 -2.84 16.88 -6.97
C MET A 88 -3.02 17.51 -5.57
N GLY A 89 -2.76 16.78 -4.49
CA GLY A 89 -2.94 17.26 -3.11
C GLY A 89 -4.40 17.53 -2.72
N LYS A 90 -5.38 17.00 -3.46
CA LYS A 90 -6.81 17.21 -3.21
C LYS A 90 -7.30 16.46 -1.96
N VAL A 91 -6.67 15.32 -1.67
CA VAL A 91 -6.97 14.49 -0.50
C VAL A 91 -5.67 13.95 0.09
N GLN A 92 -5.66 13.71 1.40
CA GLN A 92 -4.49 13.17 2.12
C GLN A 92 -4.67 11.70 2.53
N GLY A 93 -5.86 11.13 2.28
CA GLY A 93 -6.12 9.71 2.48
C GLY A 93 -7.36 9.20 1.76
N ALA A 94 -7.49 7.88 1.69
CA ALA A 94 -8.62 7.16 1.14
C ALA A 94 -9.81 7.29 2.11
N VAL A 95 -10.63 8.33 1.92
CA VAL A 95 -11.85 8.55 2.71
C VAL A 95 -13.00 7.79 2.06
N TRP A 96 -13.49 6.77 2.76
CA TRP A 96 -14.69 6.04 2.38
C TRP A 96 -15.85 6.63 3.17
N LYS A 97 -16.83 7.26 2.50
CA LYS A 97 -18.14 7.40 3.15
C LYS A 97 -18.66 5.98 3.31
N ALA A 98 -18.68 5.47 4.54
CA ALA A 98 -19.39 4.24 4.83
C ALA A 98 -20.81 4.41 4.28
N ALA A 99 -21.23 3.55 3.36
CA ALA A 99 -22.64 3.45 3.02
C ALA A 99 -23.33 3.06 4.32
N ARG A 100 -24.01 4.02 4.97
CA ARG A 100 -24.93 3.70 6.04
C ARG A 100 -26.01 2.86 5.38
N VAL A 101 -26.01 1.56 5.67
CA VAL A 101 -27.18 0.73 5.37
C VAL A 101 -28.25 1.23 6.33
N SER A 102 -29.12 2.11 5.85
CA SER A 102 -30.33 2.51 6.55
C SER A 102 -31.26 1.31 6.58
N GLY A 103 -31.19 0.50 7.64
CA GLY A 103 -32.13 -0.59 7.85
C GLY A 103 -31.49 -1.84 8.44
N GLN A 104 -31.09 -1.78 9.70
CA GLN A 104 -31.22 -2.90 10.62
C GLN A 104 -31.79 -2.33 11.92
N ALA A 105 -33.11 -2.41 12.02
CA ALA A 105 -33.87 -2.34 13.27
C ALA A 105 -33.94 -3.74 13.87
#